data_AF-A0A2E1E5S2-F1
#
_entry.id   AF-A0A2E1E5S2-F1
#
_cell.length_a   1.000
_cell.length_b   1.000
_cell.length_c   1.000
_cell.angle_alpha   90.00
_cell.angle_beta   90.00
_cell.angle_gamma   90.00
#
_symmetry.space_group_name_H-M   'P 1'
#
loop_
_entity.id
_entity.type
_entity.pdbx_description
1 polymer ?
#
loop_
_entity_poly.entity_id
_entity_poly.type
_entity_poly.pdbx_seq_one_letter_code
_entity_poly.pdbx_strand_id
1 'polypeptide(L)'
;MLRISNIGIFTLLTLAGLFLGLLSFFDSGSQGIILLLLGISLGGVFLFFQYGFASGWRSLIVNKNPSMISYHFLLASLCCVIFIPLIELSPNITGSYAPVNLSLLIGAFIFGFGMQLANGCGSGVLFTFGSGSTRMMVALPFFIIGSVIGTFILPFVIDIMSLGQIIIAGNASAIHKTLVNFIALFGAFLLFHIYVRKRNIRIDKKLLLGTFAVAILCVLVLIFSGSPWGVTYGFTLWGAKLFQSVGIPIESFTFWNYSGPKRSLEHSVLSDTSSLINIGMIIGAGLLASMIGLFSSAKWPPKVELISAAIGGLLMGIGARLSFGCNIGAFLGGTASGSLHGWIWFAMAFVGTYFGIIYRDKVGFK
;
A
#
# COMPACT_ATOMS: atom_id res chain seq x y z
N MET A 1 -24.43 20.23 12.83
CA MET A 1 -25.03 19.21 11.92
C MET A 1 -24.15 19.07 10.70
N LEU A 2 -23.51 17.91 10.52
CA LEU A 2 -22.77 17.58 9.29
C LEU A 2 -23.79 17.42 8.15
N ARG A 3 -23.85 18.38 7.22
CA ARG A 3 -24.75 18.31 6.06
C ARG A 3 -24.11 17.36 5.04
N ILE A 4 -24.64 16.14 4.91
CA ILE A 4 -24.16 15.16 3.91
C ILE A 4 -24.49 15.71 2.53
N SER A 5 -23.44 16.01 1.75
CA SER A 5 -23.60 16.65 0.44
C SER A 5 -24.24 15.73 -0.61
N ASN A 6 -24.03 14.41 -0.52
CA ASN A 6 -24.57 13.41 -1.45
C ASN A 6 -25.24 12.24 -0.70
N ILE A 7 -26.47 12.45 -0.23
CA ILE A 7 -27.15 11.48 0.66
C ILE A 7 -27.35 10.10 0.02
N GLY A 8 -27.64 10.05 -1.29
CA GLY A 8 -27.84 8.77 -1.99
C GLY A 8 -26.59 7.90 -2.03
N ILE A 9 -25.43 8.48 -2.37
CA ILE A 9 -24.14 7.75 -2.39
C ILE A 9 -23.74 7.34 -0.97
N PHE A 10 -23.93 8.23 0.01
CA PHE A 10 -23.64 7.90 1.42
C PHE A 10 -24.47 6.71 1.92
N THR A 11 -25.78 6.71 1.65
CA THR A 11 -26.68 5.62 2.01
C THR A 11 -26.28 4.32 1.31
N LEU A 12 -26.00 4.37 0.00
CA LEU A 12 -25.56 3.20 -0.76
C LEU A 12 -24.27 2.59 -0.18
N LEU A 13 -23.25 3.40 0.09
CA LEU A 13 -21.98 2.93 0.64
C LEU A 13 -22.13 2.40 2.07
N THR A 14 -23.03 2.99 2.87
CA THR A 14 -23.33 2.50 4.22
C THR A 14 -24.01 1.13 4.15
N LEU A 15 -25.01 0.96 3.30
CA LEU A 15 -25.68 -0.32 3.10
C LEU A 15 -24.72 -1.38 2.54
N ALA A 16 -23.88 -1.01 1.57
CA ALA A 16 -22.85 -1.90 1.04
C ALA A 16 -21.84 -2.31 2.13
N GLY A 17 -21.40 -1.37 2.97
CA GLY A 17 -20.51 -1.65 4.10
C GLY A 17 -21.14 -2.57 5.14
N LEU A 18 -22.41 -2.37 5.49
CA LEU A 18 -23.14 -3.24 6.41
C LEU A 18 -23.33 -4.66 5.83
N PHE A 19 -23.71 -4.75 4.56
CA PHE A 19 -23.88 -6.03 3.87
C PHE A 19 -22.56 -6.79 3.77
N LEU A 20 -21.47 -6.12 3.39
CA LEU A 20 -20.14 -6.72 3.36
C LEU A 20 -19.64 -7.09 4.75
N GLY A 21 -19.97 -6.30 5.78
CA GLY A 21 -19.70 -6.65 7.18
C GLY A 21 -20.40 -7.94 7.60
N LEU A 22 -21.67 -8.10 7.21
CA LEU A 22 -22.42 -9.33 7.46
C LEU A 22 -21.80 -10.54 6.73
N LEU A 23 -21.47 -10.39 5.44
CA LEU A 23 -20.81 -11.47 4.69
C LEU A 23 -19.44 -11.83 5.27
N SER A 24 -18.65 -10.84 5.67
CA SER A 24 -17.33 -11.05 6.29
C SER A 24 -17.45 -11.73 7.64
N PHE A 25 -18.55 -11.51 8.38
CA PHE A 25 -18.84 -12.22 9.61
C PHE A 25 -19.13 -13.70 9.38
N PHE A 26 -19.91 -14.04 8.36
CA PHE A 26 -20.18 -15.44 8.04
C PHE A 26 -18.94 -16.18 7.53
N ASP A 27 -18.03 -15.48 6.85
CA ASP A 27 -16.84 -16.08 6.27
C ASP A 27 -15.66 -16.17 7.26
N SER A 28 -15.41 -15.10 8.02
CA SER A 28 -14.21 -14.94 8.88
C SER A 28 -14.54 -14.53 10.33
N GLY A 29 -15.81 -14.60 10.74
CA GLY A 29 -16.24 -14.26 12.10
C GLY A 29 -16.04 -12.78 12.44
N SER A 30 -15.84 -12.51 13.74
CA SER A 30 -15.60 -11.15 14.24
C SER A 30 -14.34 -10.51 13.66
N GLN A 31 -13.33 -11.31 13.31
CA GLN A 31 -12.09 -10.84 12.71
C GLN A 31 -12.36 -10.15 11.36
N GLY A 32 -13.24 -10.73 10.52
CA GLY A 32 -13.62 -10.13 9.24
C GLY A 32 -14.24 -8.73 9.39
N ILE A 33 -15.14 -8.56 10.38
CA ILE A 33 -15.74 -7.25 10.69
C ILE A 33 -14.67 -6.25 11.13
N ILE A 34 -13.76 -6.66 12.03
CA ILE A 34 -12.70 -5.78 12.54
C ILE A 34 -11.80 -5.29 11.41
N LEU A 35 -11.37 -6.19 10.51
CA LEU A 35 -10.52 -5.84 9.38
C LEU A 35 -11.23 -4.89 8.40
N LEU A 36 -12.52 -5.09 8.16
CA LEU A 36 -13.32 -4.18 7.33
C LEU A 36 -13.42 -2.79 7.98
N LEU A 37 -13.67 -2.71 9.29
CA LEU A 37 -13.74 -1.44 10.02
C LEU A 37 -12.39 -0.71 10.07
N LEU A 38 -11.29 -1.45 10.22
CA LEU A 38 -9.94 -0.90 10.12
C LEU A 38 -9.66 -0.36 8.72
N GLY A 39 -10.08 -1.09 7.68
CA GLY A 39 -10.03 -0.61 6.29
C GLY A 39 -10.82 0.67 6.09
N ILE A 40 -12.07 0.75 6.58
CA ILE A 40 -12.92 1.95 6.52
C ILE A 40 -12.23 3.13 7.20
N SER A 41 -11.66 2.89 8.38
CA SER A 41 -10.92 3.90 9.14
C SER A 41 -9.68 4.38 8.39
N LEU A 42 -8.90 3.46 7.82
CA LEU A 42 -7.74 3.79 6.97
C LEU A 42 -8.16 4.62 5.76
N GLY A 43 -9.21 4.23 5.04
CA GLY A 43 -9.73 4.99 3.89
C GLY A 43 -10.11 6.42 4.26
N GLY A 44 -10.85 6.59 5.35
CA GLY A 44 -11.24 7.89 5.88
C GLY A 44 -10.04 8.74 6.31
N VAL A 45 -9.09 8.15 7.06
CA VAL A 45 -7.88 8.84 7.53
C VAL A 45 -7.00 9.27 6.34
N PHE A 46 -6.75 8.39 5.38
CA PHE A 46 -5.94 8.71 4.20
C PHE A 46 -6.54 9.85 3.38
N LEU A 47 -7.87 9.83 3.16
CA LEU A 47 -8.55 10.90 2.44
C LEU A 47 -8.61 12.21 3.26
N PHE A 48 -8.90 12.15 4.56
CA PHE A 48 -9.00 13.33 5.43
C PHE A 48 -7.66 14.07 5.54
N PHE A 49 -6.58 13.33 5.77
CA PHE A 49 -5.23 13.86 5.92
C PHE A 49 -4.49 14.05 4.59
N GLN A 50 -5.05 13.59 3.47
CA GLN A 50 -4.38 13.57 2.17
C GLN A 50 -3.01 12.87 2.25
N TYR A 51 -2.97 11.75 2.99
CA TYR A 51 -1.74 11.04 3.34
C TYR A 51 -1.23 10.20 2.16
N GLY A 52 -0.67 10.86 1.15
CA GLY A 52 -0.23 10.24 -0.10
C GLY A 52 1.26 9.92 -0.15
N PHE A 53 1.62 8.67 -0.45
CA PHE A 53 3.02 8.30 -0.67
C PHE A 53 3.55 8.88 -1.99
N ALA A 54 2.88 8.62 -3.11
CA ALA A 54 3.35 9.03 -4.44
C ALA A 54 3.59 10.55 -4.55
N SER A 55 2.67 11.36 -4.02
CA SER A 55 2.79 12.82 -3.99
C SER A 55 3.93 13.31 -3.12
N GLY A 56 4.15 12.68 -1.95
CA GLY A 56 5.26 12.99 -1.07
C GLY A 56 6.63 12.77 -1.72
N TRP A 57 6.78 11.67 -2.44
CA TRP A 57 8.02 11.32 -3.14
C TRP A 57 8.28 12.27 -4.30
N ARG A 58 7.23 12.60 -5.07
CA ARG A 58 7.32 13.62 -6.12
C ARG A 58 7.67 15.01 -5.58
N SER A 59 7.07 15.41 -4.46
CA SER A 59 7.31 16.73 -3.85
C SER A 59 8.77 16.92 -3.43
N LEU A 60 9.43 15.85 -2.97
CA LEU A 60 10.86 15.87 -2.69
C LEU A 60 11.69 16.13 -3.96
N ILE A 61 11.35 15.47 -5.08
CA ILE A 61 12.14 15.58 -6.31
C ILE A 61 11.91 16.91 -7.02
N VAL A 62 10.64 17.29 -7.20
CA VAL A 62 10.20 18.46 -7.96
C VAL A 62 10.31 19.74 -7.13
N ASN A 63 9.70 19.75 -5.94
CA ASN A 63 9.60 20.95 -5.10
C ASN A 63 10.73 21.06 -4.06
N LYS A 64 11.64 20.08 -4.00
CA LYS A 64 12.66 19.97 -2.95
C LYS A 64 12.06 19.99 -1.55
N ASN A 65 10.85 19.44 -1.39
CA ASN A 65 10.13 19.38 -0.12
C ASN A 65 10.11 17.94 0.44
N PRO A 66 10.97 17.64 1.44
CA PRO A 66 11.05 16.31 2.06
C PRO A 66 10.00 16.04 3.14
N SER A 67 9.05 16.96 3.41
CA SER A 67 8.18 16.88 4.59
C SER A 67 7.45 15.55 4.70
N MET A 68 6.80 15.11 3.63
CA MET A 68 6.04 13.86 3.61
C MET A 68 6.95 12.63 3.74
N ILE A 69 8.13 12.65 3.12
CA ILE A 69 9.13 11.56 3.27
C ILE A 69 9.59 11.46 4.72
N SER A 70 9.85 12.58 5.38
CA SER A 70 10.20 12.58 6.80
C SER A 70 9.10 11.89 7.62
N TYR A 71 7.83 12.22 7.37
CA TYR A 71 6.70 11.61 8.08
C TYR A 71 6.47 10.14 7.74
N HIS A 72 6.82 9.67 6.55
CA HIS A 72 6.81 8.24 6.24
C HIS A 72 7.85 7.46 7.05
N PHE A 73 9.04 8.02 7.26
CA PHE A 73 10.04 7.41 8.16
C PHE A 73 9.64 7.50 9.62
N LEU A 74 9.00 8.60 10.04
CA LEU A 74 8.41 8.72 11.37
C LEU A 74 7.34 7.64 11.58
N LEU A 75 6.43 7.47 10.62
CA LEU A 75 5.42 6.41 10.62
C LEU A 75 6.06 5.03 10.82
N ALA A 76 7.06 4.69 10.01
CA ALA A 76 7.76 3.41 10.12
C ALA A 76 8.46 3.25 11.48
N SER A 77 9.09 4.32 12.01
CA SER A 77 9.73 4.29 13.34
C SER A 77 8.72 4.03 14.46
N LEU A 78 7.54 4.65 14.41
CA LEU A 78 6.47 4.45 15.39
C LEU A 78 5.92 3.03 15.33
N CYS A 79 5.68 2.51 14.12
CA CYS A 79 5.24 1.13 13.94
C CYS A 79 6.29 0.14 14.43
N CYS A 80 7.58 0.38 14.14
CA CYS A 80 8.70 -0.49 14.51
C CYS A 80 8.78 -0.78 16.02
N VAL A 81 8.48 0.22 16.87
CA VAL A 81 8.49 0.08 18.33
C VAL A 81 7.52 -0.99 18.82
N ILE A 82 6.42 -1.23 18.10
CA ILE A 82 5.42 -2.23 18.45
C ILE A 82 5.55 -3.48 17.59
N PHE A 83 5.83 -3.34 16.30
CA PHE A 83 5.90 -4.45 15.34
C PHE A 83 6.94 -5.48 15.77
N ILE A 84 8.18 -5.05 16.02
CA ILE A 84 9.27 -5.98 16.31
C ILE A 84 9.02 -6.76 17.61
N PRO A 85 8.71 -6.12 18.76
CA PRO A 85 8.40 -6.87 19.97
C PRO A 85 7.20 -7.82 19.79
N LEU A 86 6.16 -7.37 19.09
CA LEU A 86 4.95 -8.18 18.90
C LEU A 86 5.22 -9.41 18.03
N ILE A 87 6.01 -9.27 16.96
CA ILE A 87 6.44 -10.38 16.08
C ILE A 87 7.31 -11.38 16.84
N GLU A 88 8.26 -10.91 17.67
CA GLU A 88 9.19 -11.79 18.39
C GLU A 88 8.53 -12.51 19.58
N LEU A 89 7.53 -11.89 20.21
CA LEU A 89 6.87 -12.44 21.40
C LEU A 89 5.65 -13.30 21.07
N SER A 90 5.08 -13.19 19.86
CA SER A 90 3.83 -13.85 19.49
C SER A 90 4.04 -14.83 18.32
N PRO A 91 3.85 -16.14 18.51
CA PRO A 91 4.10 -17.13 17.45
C PRO A 91 3.14 -17.02 16.26
N ASN A 92 1.98 -16.39 16.43
CA ASN A 92 0.96 -16.24 15.40
C ASN A 92 1.12 -14.95 14.57
N ILE A 93 2.10 -14.11 14.89
CA ILE A 93 2.30 -12.81 14.23
C ILE A 93 3.60 -12.87 13.44
N THR A 94 3.51 -12.61 12.14
CA THR A 94 4.64 -12.68 11.22
C THR A 94 5.00 -11.29 10.71
N GLY A 95 6.30 -11.01 10.58
CA GLY A 95 6.78 -9.77 9.96
C GLY A 95 6.70 -9.82 8.44
N SER A 96 6.80 -8.64 7.81
CA SER A 96 6.93 -8.54 6.36
C SER A 96 8.38 -8.80 5.95
N TYR A 97 8.77 -10.07 5.94
CA TYR A 97 10.10 -10.52 5.53
C TYR A 97 10.07 -11.01 4.09
N ALA A 98 10.98 -10.49 3.28
CA ALA A 98 11.10 -10.84 1.87
C ALA A 98 12.57 -10.95 1.49
N PRO A 99 12.90 -11.81 0.50
CA PRO A 99 14.28 -12.04 0.12
C PRO A 99 14.88 -10.82 -0.56
N VAL A 100 16.19 -10.63 -0.35
CA VAL A 100 16.99 -9.69 -1.12
C VAL A 100 17.52 -10.42 -2.35
N ASN A 101 16.96 -10.10 -3.52
CA ASN A 101 17.28 -10.74 -4.80
C ASN A 101 17.20 -9.73 -5.96
N LEU A 102 17.54 -10.17 -7.17
CA LEU A 102 17.46 -9.29 -8.34
C LEU A 102 16.01 -8.87 -8.66
N SER A 103 15.04 -9.77 -8.42
CA SER A 103 13.60 -9.49 -8.58
C SER A 103 13.16 -8.29 -7.74
N LEU A 104 13.64 -8.16 -6.50
CA LEU A 104 13.37 -7.03 -5.62
C LEU A 104 13.84 -5.72 -6.25
N LEU A 105 15.09 -5.68 -6.74
CA LEU A 105 15.68 -4.45 -7.28
C LEU A 105 14.91 -3.95 -8.50
N ILE A 106 14.67 -4.86 -9.45
CA ILE A 106 13.96 -4.56 -10.70
C ILE A 106 12.49 -4.23 -10.40
N GLY A 107 11.83 -5.04 -9.58
CA GLY A 107 10.43 -4.84 -9.22
C GLY A 107 10.17 -3.51 -8.52
N ALA A 108 11.03 -3.15 -7.56
CA ALA A 108 10.91 -1.89 -6.83
C ALA A 108 11.11 -0.69 -7.76
N PHE A 109 12.09 -0.74 -8.66
CA PHE A 109 12.30 0.27 -9.68
C PHE A 109 11.07 0.43 -10.60
N ILE A 110 10.56 -0.69 -11.16
CA ILE A 110 9.37 -0.68 -12.03
C ILE A 110 8.16 -0.12 -11.28
N PHE A 111 7.97 -0.52 -10.02
CA PHE A 111 6.90 -0.01 -9.17
C PHE A 111 7.00 1.51 -8.98
N GLY A 112 8.20 2.00 -8.63
CA GLY A 112 8.45 3.43 -8.45
C GLY A 112 8.18 4.26 -9.70
N PHE A 113 8.58 3.74 -10.86
CA PHE A 113 8.30 4.36 -12.15
C PHE A 113 6.79 4.40 -12.44
N GLY A 114 6.11 3.24 -12.28
CA GLY A 114 4.66 3.12 -12.47
C GLY A 114 3.86 4.02 -11.53
N MET A 115 4.27 4.15 -10.27
CA MET A 115 3.64 5.00 -9.25
C MET A 115 3.52 6.46 -9.70
N GLN A 116 4.51 6.97 -10.45
CA GLN A 116 4.48 8.34 -10.97
C GLN A 116 3.60 8.50 -12.20
N LEU A 117 3.56 7.50 -13.08
CA LEU A 117 2.64 7.49 -14.22
C LEU A 117 1.18 7.34 -13.81
N ALA A 118 0.91 6.50 -12.80
CA ALA A 118 -0.41 6.36 -12.22
C ALA A 118 -0.84 7.61 -11.45
N ASN A 119 0.11 8.39 -10.93
CA ASN A 119 -0.11 9.48 -9.97
C ASN A 119 -0.72 8.98 -8.65
N GLY A 120 -0.33 7.78 -8.22
CA GLY A 120 -0.85 7.11 -7.03
C GLY A 120 0.03 5.93 -6.64
N CYS A 121 0.10 5.63 -5.35
CA CYS A 121 0.66 4.36 -4.83
C CYS A 121 -0.48 3.35 -4.61
N GLY A 122 -0.21 2.13 -4.12
CA GLY A 122 -1.25 1.13 -3.84
C GLY A 122 -2.41 1.65 -2.99
N SER A 123 -2.13 2.17 -1.79
CA SER A 123 -3.15 2.79 -0.94
C SER A 123 -3.72 4.07 -1.55
N GLY A 124 -2.87 4.84 -2.23
CA GLY A 124 -3.24 6.05 -2.98
C GLY A 124 -4.35 5.80 -4.00
N VAL A 125 -4.19 4.77 -4.81
CA VAL A 125 -5.16 4.34 -5.82
C VAL A 125 -6.50 4.00 -5.15
N LEU A 126 -6.50 3.30 -4.01
CA LEU A 126 -7.73 2.90 -3.34
C LEU A 126 -8.55 4.05 -2.77
N PHE A 127 -7.94 4.92 -1.95
CA PHE A 127 -8.72 5.97 -1.31
C PHE A 127 -9.16 7.05 -2.32
N THR A 128 -8.36 7.29 -3.37
CA THR A 128 -8.76 8.24 -4.43
C THR A 128 -9.75 7.63 -5.42
N PHE A 129 -9.70 6.32 -5.69
CA PHE A 129 -10.76 5.59 -6.37
C PHE A 129 -12.07 5.70 -5.59
N GLY A 130 -12.03 5.39 -4.28
CA GLY A 130 -13.17 5.50 -3.38
C GLY A 130 -13.75 6.92 -3.29
N SER A 131 -12.91 7.95 -3.41
CA SER A 131 -13.37 9.34 -3.44
C SER A 131 -13.88 9.82 -4.82
N GLY A 132 -13.95 8.95 -5.82
CA GLY A 132 -14.51 9.26 -7.14
C GLY A 132 -13.52 9.74 -8.21
N SER A 133 -12.22 9.47 -8.06
CA SER A 133 -11.23 9.83 -9.10
C SER A 133 -11.38 8.97 -10.36
N THR A 134 -11.81 9.57 -11.46
CA THR A 134 -11.91 8.95 -12.79
C THR A 134 -10.59 8.38 -13.28
N ARG A 135 -9.47 9.03 -12.94
CA ARG A 135 -8.12 8.52 -13.25
C ARG A 135 -7.85 7.20 -12.56
N MET A 136 -8.18 7.07 -11.27
CA MET A 136 -7.95 5.82 -10.55
C MET A 136 -8.93 4.72 -10.93
N MET A 137 -10.10 5.06 -11.47
CA MET A 137 -10.97 4.08 -12.11
C MET A 137 -10.30 3.40 -13.30
N VAL A 138 -9.33 4.06 -13.96
CA VAL A 138 -8.49 3.43 -14.99
C VAL A 138 -7.25 2.79 -14.39
N ALA A 139 -6.56 3.41 -13.43
CA ALA A 139 -5.33 2.84 -12.87
C ALA A 139 -5.56 1.50 -12.14
N LEU A 140 -6.65 1.37 -11.37
CA LEU A 140 -6.90 0.22 -10.51
C LEU A 140 -7.09 -1.10 -11.30
N PRO A 141 -7.93 -1.19 -12.36
CA PRO A 141 -8.03 -2.39 -13.18
C PRO A 141 -6.70 -2.84 -13.78
N PHE A 142 -5.90 -1.92 -14.30
CA PHE A 142 -4.59 -2.25 -14.86
C PHE A 142 -3.58 -2.66 -13.79
N PHE A 143 -3.68 -2.11 -12.59
CA PHE A 143 -2.91 -2.59 -11.43
C PHE A 143 -3.27 -4.05 -11.11
N ILE A 144 -4.55 -4.37 -11.01
CA ILE A 144 -5.04 -5.73 -10.77
C ILE A 144 -4.48 -6.68 -11.85
N ILE A 145 -4.62 -6.34 -13.13
CA ILE A 145 -4.09 -7.13 -14.25
C ILE A 145 -2.56 -7.29 -14.13
N GLY A 146 -1.83 -6.19 -13.91
CA GLY A 146 -0.38 -6.20 -13.77
C GLY A 146 0.09 -7.07 -12.60
N SER A 147 -0.66 -7.09 -11.50
CA SER A 147 -0.31 -7.91 -10.34
C SER A 147 -0.45 -9.41 -10.62
N VAL A 148 -1.45 -9.80 -11.43
CA VAL A 148 -1.60 -11.19 -11.90
C VAL A 148 -0.46 -11.55 -12.85
N ILE A 149 -0.12 -10.67 -13.80
CA ILE A 149 1.04 -10.88 -14.70
C ILE A 149 2.32 -11.07 -13.88
N GLY A 150 2.50 -10.28 -12.82
CA GLY A 150 3.62 -10.44 -11.89
C GLY A 150 3.68 -11.83 -11.23
N THR A 151 2.56 -12.52 -11.04
CA THR A 151 2.55 -13.91 -10.51
C THR A 151 3.10 -14.92 -11.50
N PHE A 152 3.01 -14.66 -12.81
CA PHE A 152 3.59 -15.51 -13.83
C PHE A 152 5.10 -15.29 -13.94
N ILE A 153 5.56 -14.05 -13.77
CA ILE A 153 6.98 -13.72 -13.90
C ILE A 153 7.76 -14.15 -12.66
N LEU A 154 7.21 -13.94 -11.46
CA LEU A 154 7.93 -14.08 -10.19
C LEU A 154 8.65 -15.45 -10.02
N PRO A 155 8.02 -16.62 -10.29
CA PRO A 155 8.67 -17.91 -10.10
C PRO A 155 9.96 -18.09 -10.90
N PHE A 156 10.11 -17.39 -12.04
CA PHE A 156 11.30 -17.48 -12.88
C PHE A 156 12.45 -16.59 -12.42
N VAL A 157 12.16 -15.56 -11.60
CA VAL A 157 13.15 -14.53 -11.22
C VAL A 157 13.44 -14.46 -9.72
N ILE A 158 12.65 -15.14 -8.89
CA ILE A 158 12.76 -15.08 -7.43
C ILE A 158 14.10 -15.62 -6.89
N ASP A 159 14.67 -16.62 -7.55
CA ASP A 159 15.93 -17.27 -7.10
C ASP A 159 17.19 -16.63 -7.71
N ILE A 160 17.03 -15.69 -8.65
CA ILE A 160 18.16 -15.03 -9.31
C ILE A 160 18.87 -14.09 -8.31
N MET A 161 20.14 -14.39 -8.02
CA MET A 161 20.98 -13.64 -7.09
C MET A 161 20.33 -13.48 -5.71
N SER A 162 19.66 -14.52 -5.22
CA SER A 162 18.96 -14.47 -3.93
C SER A 162 19.92 -14.62 -2.75
N LEU A 163 19.93 -13.62 -1.87
CA LEU A 163 20.61 -13.64 -0.58
C LEU A 163 19.69 -14.12 0.56
N GLY A 164 18.48 -14.57 0.23
CA GLY A 164 17.46 -14.92 1.21
C GLY A 164 16.94 -13.71 1.99
N GLN A 165 16.24 -14.00 3.09
CA GLN A 165 15.68 -12.97 3.97
C GLN A 165 16.76 -12.47 4.93
N ILE A 166 16.99 -11.16 4.96
CA ILE A 166 17.98 -10.53 5.85
C ILE A 166 17.23 -9.67 6.87
N ILE A 167 17.26 -10.11 8.13
CA ILE A 167 16.65 -9.40 9.27
C ILE A 167 17.74 -8.61 9.99
N ILE A 168 17.55 -7.30 10.11
CA ILE A 168 18.48 -6.39 10.78
C ILE A 168 18.54 -6.74 12.27
N ALA A 169 19.73 -7.05 12.76
CA ALA A 169 19.95 -7.57 14.11
C ALA A 169 19.15 -8.86 14.41
N GLY A 170 19.01 -9.76 13.42
CA GLY A 170 18.19 -10.98 13.50
C GLY A 170 18.48 -11.87 14.71
N ASN A 171 19.76 -12.06 15.07
CA ASN A 171 20.20 -12.92 16.18
C ASN A 171 20.21 -12.22 17.55
N ALA A 172 19.84 -10.94 17.61
CA ALA A 172 19.83 -10.18 18.86
C ALA A 172 18.47 -10.32 19.59
N SER A 173 18.43 -9.96 20.88
CA SER A 173 17.16 -9.94 21.61
C SER A 173 16.16 -8.94 21.01
N ALA A 174 14.87 -9.17 21.22
CA ALA A 174 13.80 -8.32 20.69
C ALA A 174 14.01 -6.82 21.01
N ILE A 175 14.51 -6.50 22.21
CA ILE A 175 14.83 -5.12 22.62
C ILE A 175 15.95 -4.54 21.75
N HIS A 176 17.06 -5.26 21.57
CA HIS A 176 18.18 -4.79 20.75
C HIS A 176 17.77 -4.65 19.28
N LYS A 177 17.02 -5.62 18.75
CA LYS A 177 16.46 -5.58 17.39
C LYS A 177 15.57 -4.35 17.20
N THR A 178 14.70 -4.06 18.17
CA THR A 178 13.83 -2.88 18.16
C THR A 178 14.63 -1.59 18.22
N LEU A 179 15.61 -1.49 19.12
CA LEU A 179 16.44 -0.29 19.28
C LEU A 179 17.24 0.02 18.01
N VAL A 180 17.91 -0.97 17.41
CA VAL A 180 18.70 -0.77 16.19
C VAL A 180 17.81 -0.28 15.03
N ASN A 181 16.66 -0.93 14.81
CA ASN A 181 15.74 -0.54 13.74
C ASN A 181 15.07 0.82 14.01
N PHE A 182 14.70 1.10 15.26
CA PHE A 182 14.16 2.40 15.66
C PHE A 182 15.18 3.52 15.43
N ILE A 183 16.43 3.34 15.84
CA ILE A 183 17.50 4.33 15.63
C ILE A 183 17.73 4.57 14.13
N ALA A 184 17.74 3.52 13.31
CA ALA A 184 17.89 3.68 11.87
C ALA A 184 16.73 4.46 11.23
N LEU A 185 15.48 4.09 11.54
CA LEU A 185 14.28 4.74 11.01
C LEU A 185 14.08 6.17 11.52
N PHE A 186 14.25 6.36 12.83
CA PHE A 186 14.15 7.68 13.45
C PHE A 186 15.30 8.58 13.00
N GLY A 187 16.50 8.03 12.82
CA GLY A 187 17.64 8.71 12.21
C GLY A 187 17.32 9.20 10.80
N ALA A 188 16.75 8.35 9.94
CA ALA A 188 16.28 8.75 8.61
C ALA A 188 15.21 9.85 8.68
N PHE A 189 14.25 9.74 9.60
CA PHE A 189 13.27 10.80 9.86
C PHE A 189 13.97 12.12 10.22
N LEU A 190 14.91 12.12 11.18
CA LEU A 190 15.64 13.30 11.61
C LEU A 190 16.44 13.91 10.46
N LEU A 191 17.10 13.11 9.62
CA LEU A 191 17.84 13.60 8.46
C LEU A 191 16.94 14.39 7.51
N PHE A 192 15.79 13.81 7.11
CA PHE A 192 14.83 14.52 6.26
C PHE A 192 14.18 15.71 6.98
N HIS A 193 13.90 15.60 8.28
CA HIS A 193 13.29 16.68 9.06
C HIS A 193 14.24 17.86 9.26
N ILE A 194 15.53 17.62 9.47
CA ILE A 194 16.56 18.67 9.49
C ILE A 194 16.62 19.35 8.12
N TYR A 195 16.48 18.60 7.03
CA TYR A 195 16.40 19.18 5.69
C TYR A 195 15.13 20.05 5.49
N VAL A 196 13.97 19.65 6.04
CA VAL A 196 12.76 20.51 6.11
C VAL A 196 13.09 21.84 6.80
N ARG A 197 13.73 21.77 7.97
CA ARG A 197 14.07 22.96 8.79
C ARG A 197 15.07 23.87 8.09
N LYS A 198 16.14 23.33 7.50
CA LYS A 198 17.13 24.11 6.73
C LYS A 198 16.52 24.83 5.53
N ARG A 199 15.44 24.30 4.96
CA ARG A 199 14.71 24.90 3.84
C ARG A 199 13.58 25.84 4.28
N ASN A 200 13.44 26.10 5.59
CA ASN A 200 12.37 26.92 6.17
C ASN A 200 10.96 26.48 5.73
N ILE A 201 10.77 25.18 5.47
CA ILE A 201 9.47 24.63 5.07
C ILE A 201 8.59 24.52 6.30
N ARG A 202 7.37 25.06 6.23
CA ARG A 202 6.40 25.01 7.32
C ARG A 202 6.01 23.56 7.63
N ILE A 203 6.11 23.18 8.90
CA ILE A 203 5.65 21.88 9.39
C ILE A 203 4.13 21.84 9.36
N ASP A 204 3.59 20.90 8.59
CA ASP A 204 2.16 20.64 8.58
C ASP A 204 1.78 19.76 9.77
N LYS A 205 1.09 20.36 10.75
CA LYS A 205 0.57 19.69 11.94
C LYS A 205 -0.50 18.65 11.57
N LYS A 206 -1.25 18.87 10.49
CA LYS A 206 -2.28 17.95 10.01
C LYS A 206 -1.63 16.64 9.55
N LEU A 207 -0.55 16.70 8.76
CA LEU A 207 0.20 15.51 8.34
C LEU A 207 0.85 14.77 9.51
N LEU A 208 1.32 15.48 10.53
CA LEU A 208 1.83 14.86 11.75
C LEU A 208 0.74 14.06 12.49
N LEU A 209 -0.45 14.65 12.68
CA LEU A 209 -1.59 13.94 13.27
C LEU A 209 -2.01 12.74 12.43
N GLY A 210 -2.01 12.89 11.09
CA GLY A 210 -2.24 11.77 10.17
C GLY A 210 -1.22 10.65 10.34
N THR A 211 0.05 10.99 10.57
CA THR A 211 1.12 10.02 10.83
C THR A 211 0.83 9.17 12.07
N PHE A 212 0.46 9.81 13.19
CA PHE A 212 0.09 9.08 14.41
C PHE A 212 -1.18 8.24 14.22
N ALA A 213 -2.21 8.79 13.56
CA ALA A 213 -3.44 8.05 13.29
C ALA A 213 -3.19 6.80 12.42
N VAL A 214 -2.40 6.93 11.36
CA VAL A 214 -2.02 5.80 10.50
C VAL A 214 -1.14 4.80 11.25
N ALA A 215 -0.23 5.25 12.10
CA ALA A 215 0.61 4.36 12.91
C ALA A 215 -0.23 3.48 13.84
N ILE A 216 -1.19 4.06 14.55
CA ILE A 216 -2.14 3.34 15.41
C ILE A 216 -2.92 2.31 14.60
N LEU A 217 -3.49 2.71 13.45
CA LEU A 217 -4.23 1.80 12.60
C LEU A 217 -3.36 0.66 12.05
N CYS A 218 -2.09 0.92 11.69
CA CYS A 218 -1.17 -0.13 11.24
C CYS A 218 -0.86 -1.13 12.35
N VAL A 219 -0.70 -0.67 13.60
CA VAL A 219 -0.52 -1.54 14.76
C VAL A 219 -1.76 -2.38 15.02
N LEU A 220 -2.96 -1.79 14.95
CA LEU A 220 -4.21 -2.54 15.08
C LEU A 220 -4.36 -3.58 13.97
N VAL A 221 -4.01 -3.24 12.72
CA VAL A 221 -4.01 -4.21 11.62
C VAL A 221 -3.06 -5.36 11.92
N LEU A 222 -1.84 -5.11 12.41
CA LEU A 222 -0.90 -6.19 12.78
C LEU A 222 -1.49 -7.11 13.85
N ILE A 223 -2.07 -6.54 14.92
CA ILE A 223 -2.67 -7.28 16.03
C ILE A 223 -3.81 -8.18 15.54
N PHE A 224 -4.71 -7.65 14.71
CA PHE A 224 -5.92 -8.36 14.29
C PHE A 224 -5.75 -9.22 13.03
N SER A 225 -4.75 -8.98 12.19
CA SER A 225 -4.52 -9.76 10.97
C SER A 225 -3.35 -10.74 11.07
N GLY A 226 -2.50 -10.63 12.10
CA GLY A 226 -1.32 -11.47 12.28
C GLY A 226 -0.16 -11.14 11.32
N SER A 227 -0.28 -10.10 10.50
CA SER A 227 0.78 -9.65 9.60
C SER A 227 0.71 -8.14 9.34
N PRO A 228 1.81 -7.47 8.97
CA PRO A 228 1.77 -6.07 8.58
C PRO A 228 0.80 -5.84 7.42
N TRP A 229 0.18 -4.67 7.43
CA TRP A 229 -0.77 -4.27 6.39
C TRP A 229 -0.18 -4.46 4.98
N GLY A 230 -0.88 -5.24 4.15
CA GLY A 230 -0.61 -5.41 2.72
C GLY A 230 -1.77 -4.90 1.87
N VAL A 231 -1.45 -4.39 0.68
CA VAL A 231 -2.45 -3.90 -0.30
C VAL A 231 -2.45 -4.74 -1.57
N THR A 232 -1.27 -5.03 -2.10
CA THR A 232 -1.10 -5.56 -3.46
C THR A 232 -1.52 -7.01 -3.61
N TYR A 233 -1.46 -7.80 -2.54
CA TYR A 233 -1.92 -9.17 -2.56
C TYR A 233 -3.44 -9.28 -2.80
N GLY A 234 -4.23 -8.39 -2.17
CA GLY A 234 -5.67 -8.30 -2.43
C GLY A 234 -5.98 -8.05 -3.91
N PHE A 235 -5.23 -7.16 -4.58
CA PHE A 235 -5.39 -6.92 -6.02
C PHE A 235 -5.04 -8.16 -6.85
N THR A 236 -3.97 -8.85 -6.44
CA THR A 236 -3.52 -10.08 -7.10
C THR A 236 -4.60 -11.15 -7.02
N LEU A 237 -5.23 -11.31 -5.84
CA LEU A 237 -6.32 -12.26 -5.62
C LEU A 237 -7.58 -11.89 -6.40
N TRP A 238 -7.96 -10.60 -6.43
CA TRP A 238 -9.11 -10.14 -7.22
C TRP A 238 -8.91 -10.45 -8.70
N GLY A 239 -7.74 -10.10 -9.23
CA GLY A 239 -7.40 -10.36 -10.64
C GLY A 239 -7.35 -11.85 -10.96
N ALA A 240 -6.79 -12.66 -10.07
CA ALA A 240 -6.74 -14.10 -10.22
C ALA A 240 -8.13 -14.73 -10.31
N LYS A 241 -9.03 -14.39 -9.40
CA LYS A 241 -10.41 -14.89 -9.43
C LYS A 241 -11.21 -14.39 -10.64
N LEU A 242 -10.96 -13.15 -11.08
CA LEU A 242 -11.54 -12.62 -12.32
C LEU A 242 -11.02 -13.36 -13.56
N PHE A 243 -9.73 -13.69 -13.58
CA PHE A 243 -9.12 -14.42 -14.70
C PHE A 243 -9.62 -15.88 -14.72
N GLN A 244 -9.76 -16.49 -13.54
CA GLN A 244 -10.35 -17.81 -13.39
C GLN A 244 -11.82 -17.83 -13.86
N SER A 245 -12.62 -16.80 -13.56
CA SER A 245 -14.02 -16.75 -13.98
C SER A 245 -14.22 -16.58 -15.49
N VAL A 246 -13.21 -16.09 -16.22
CA VAL A 246 -13.21 -16.03 -17.69
C VAL A 246 -12.50 -17.23 -18.35
N GLY A 247 -12.13 -18.25 -17.57
CA GLY A 247 -11.59 -19.52 -18.07
C GLY A 247 -10.06 -19.60 -18.18
N ILE A 248 -9.31 -18.64 -17.64
CA ILE A 248 -7.85 -18.74 -17.55
C ILE A 248 -7.50 -19.70 -16.40
N PRO A 249 -6.70 -20.77 -16.63
CA PRO A 249 -6.43 -21.80 -15.62
C PRO A 249 -5.40 -21.32 -14.58
N ILE A 250 -5.78 -20.39 -13.72
CA ILE A 250 -4.89 -19.72 -12.77
C ILE A 250 -4.24 -20.72 -11.80
N GLU A 251 -4.99 -21.73 -11.38
CA GLU A 251 -4.55 -22.83 -10.53
C GLU A 251 -3.40 -23.68 -11.12
N SER A 252 -3.21 -23.65 -12.45
CA SER A 252 -2.11 -24.38 -13.09
C SER A 252 -0.74 -23.71 -12.93
N PHE A 253 -0.70 -22.43 -12.55
CA PHE A 253 0.54 -21.67 -12.48
C PHE A 253 1.29 -21.86 -11.17
N THR A 254 2.62 -21.85 -11.24
CA THR A 254 3.52 -22.18 -10.11
C THR A 254 3.27 -21.35 -8.86
N PHE A 255 3.13 -20.02 -9.00
CA PHE A 255 2.90 -19.13 -7.87
C PHE A 255 1.64 -19.49 -7.07
N TRP A 256 0.58 -19.89 -7.78
CA TRP A 256 -0.72 -20.22 -7.20
C TRP A 256 -0.78 -21.61 -6.55
N ASN A 257 0.29 -22.39 -6.69
CA ASN A 257 0.47 -23.67 -6.00
C ASN A 257 1.26 -23.56 -4.70
N TYR A 258 1.80 -22.38 -4.37
CA TYR A 258 2.38 -22.13 -3.05
C TYR A 258 1.29 -22.13 -1.97
N SER A 259 1.64 -22.54 -0.75
CA SER A 259 0.67 -22.79 0.33
C SER A 259 -0.27 -21.61 0.62
N GLY A 260 0.26 -20.37 0.68
CA GLY A 260 -0.53 -19.15 0.87
C GLY A 260 -1.46 -18.83 -0.31
N PRO A 261 -0.91 -18.59 -1.52
CA PRO A 261 -1.68 -18.36 -2.75
C PRO A 261 -2.75 -19.41 -3.04
N LYS A 262 -2.42 -20.70 -2.90
CA LYS A 262 -3.37 -21.79 -3.11
C LYS A 262 -4.57 -21.69 -2.17
N ARG A 263 -4.31 -21.49 -0.87
CA ARG A 263 -5.37 -21.28 0.12
C ARG A 263 -6.23 -20.08 -0.24
N SER A 264 -5.64 -18.96 -0.63
CA SER A 264 -6.42 -17.77 -1.00
C SER A 264 -7.31 -17.99 -2.23
N LEU A 265 -6.91 -18.83 -3.19
CA LEU A 265 -7.76 -19.17 -4.34
C LEU A 265 -8.97 -20.02 -3.95
N GLU A 266 -8.78 -20.95 -3.02
CA GLU A 266 -9.83 -21.88 -2.56
C GLU A 266 -10.89 -21.16 -1.70
N HIS A 267 -10.55 -20.04 -1.05
CA HIS A 267 -11.48 -19.28 -0.21
C HIS A 267 -12.00 -17.99 -0.85
N SER A 268 -13.00 -17.37 -0.22
CA SER A 268 -13.58 -16.09 -0.67
C SER A 268 -12.57 -14.96 -0.64
N VAL A 269 -12.75 -13.93 -1.47
CA VAL A 269 -11.99 -12.68 -1.35
C VAL A 269 -12.23 -11.98 -0.01
N LEU A 270 -13.33 -12.31 0.69
CA LEU A 270 -13.62 -11.78 2.02
C LEU A 270 -12.86 -12.50 3.13
N SER A 271 -12.21 -13.63 2.85
CA SER A 271 -11.35 -14.33 3.80
C SER A 271 -9.94 -13.76 3.84
N ASP A 272 -9.55 -13.02 2.79
CA ASP A 272 -8.22 -12.46 2.67
C ASP A 272 -8.12 -11.10 3.37
N THR A 273 -7.12 -10.97 4.23
CA THR A 273 -6.91 -9.78 5.08
C THR A 273 -6.65 -8.52 4.25
N SER A 274 -5.81 -8.63 3.21
CA SER A 274 -5.48 -7.51 2.33
C SER A 274 -6.71 -7.06 1.53
N SER A 275 -7.46 -8.01 1.00
CA SER A 275 -8.71 -7.78 0.26
C SER A 275 -9.76 -7.06 1.11
N LEU A 276 -10.04 -7.55 2.33
CA LEU A 276 -10.99 -6.90 3.24
C LEU A 276 -10.60 -5.47 3.59
N ILE A 277 -9.33 -5.25 3.94
CA ILE A 277 -8.83 -3.91 4.24
C ILE A 277 -8.96 -3.01 3.02
N ASN A 278 -8.63 -3.49 1.82
CA ASN A 278 -8.73 -2.72 0.58
C ASN A 278 -10.19 -2.32 0.27
N ILE A 279 -11.14 -3.26 0.41
CA ILE A 279 -12.58 -3.00 0.26
C ILE A 279 -13.02 -1.94 1.27
N GLY A 280 -12.64 -2.12 2.54
CA GLY A 280 -12.91 -1.16 3.61
C GLY A 280 -12.36 0.22 3.27
N MET A 281 -11.13 0.33 2.76
CA MET A 281 -10.53 1.61 2.37
C MET A 281 -11.31 2.33 1.28
N ILE A 282 -11.78 1.60 0.26
CA ILE A 282 -12.63 2.18 -0.79
C ILE A 282 -13.91 2.74 -0.18
N ILE A 283 -14.58 1.96 0.67
CA ILE A 283 -15.85 2.35 1.32
C ILE A 283 -15.64 3.54 2.24
N GLY A 284 -14.62 3.52 3.11
CA GLY A 284 -14.35 4.58 4.07
C GLY A 284 -13.97 5.90 3.41
N ALA A 285 -13.16 5.84 2.34
CA ALA A 285 -12.87 7.03 1.54
C ALA A 285 -14.13 7.56 0.83
N GLY A 286 -14.97 6.67 0.28
CA GLY A 286 -16.23 7.06 -0.36
C GLY A 286 -17.24 7.67 0.63
N LEU A 287 -17.38 7.12 1.83
CA LEU A 287 -18.23 7.66 2.88
C LEU A 287 -17.81 9.09 3.22
N LEU A 288 -16.52 9.30 3.51
CA LEU A 288 -16.01 10.64 3.78
C LEU A 288 -16.20 11.57 2.57
N ALA A 289 -15.88 11.13 1.36
CA ALA A 289 -16.05 11.88 0.12
C ALA A 289 -17.50 12.32 -0.14
N SER A 290 -18.47 11.48 0.20
CA SER A 290 -19.91 11.79 0.07
C SER A 290 -20.38 12.84 1.08
N MET A 291 -19.77 12.88 2.27
CA MET A 291 -20.04 13.91 3.28
C MET A 291 -19.48 15.27 2.85
N ILE A 292 -18.28 15.30 2.27
CA ILE A 292 -17.60 16.55 1.84
C ILE A 292 -17.92 16.99 0.41
N GLY A 293 -18.74 16.23 -0.33
CA GLY A 293 -19.22 16.62 -1.66
C GLY A 293 -18.22 16.45 -2.80
N LEU A 294 -17.24 15.55 -2.71
CA LEU A 294 -16.23 15.38 -3.77
C LEU A 294 -16.81 14.81 -5.08
N PHE A 295 -17.83 13.94 -5.00
CA PHE A 295 -18.38 13.25 -6.18
C PHE A 295 -19.03 14.17 -7.21
N SER A 296 -19.52 15.36 -6.83
CA SER A 296 -20.17 16.30 -7.74
C SER A 296 -19.20 17.04 -8.66
N SER A 297 -17.89 16.86 -8.48
CA SER A 297 -16.83 17.64 -9.15
C SER A 297 -15.91 16.81 -10.07
N ALA A 298 -16.19 15.51 -10.25
CA ALA A 298 -15.30 14.61 -10.97
C ALA A 298 -15.33 14.85 -12.49
N LYS A 299 -14.22 15.36 -13.05
CA LYS A 299 -14.00 15.49 -14.50
C LYS A 299 -13.10 14.35 -15.00
N TRP A 300 -13.30 13.93 -16.24
CA TRP A 300 -12.38 13.02 -16.91
C TRP A 300 -11.10 13.77 -17.31
N PRO A 301 -9.91 13.28 -16.94
CA PRO A 301 -8.67 13.90 -17.37
C PRO A 301 -8.42 13.65 -18.87
N PRO A 302 -7.47 14.38 -19.49
CA PRO A 302 -7.08 14.15 -20.87
C PRO A 302 -6.68 12.70 -21.16
N LYS A 303 -6.88 12.24 -22.40
CA LYS A 303 -6.59 10.86 -22.83
C LYS A 303 -5.16 10.40 -22.47
N VAL A 304 -4.19 11.30 -22.59
CA VAL A 304 -2.78 11.05 -22.26
C VAL A 304 -2.60 10.65 -20.79
N GLU A 305 -3.35 11.28 -19.88
CA GLU A 305 -3.29 10.93 -18.46
C GLU A 305 -3.96 9.60 -18.17
N LEU A 306 -5.05 9.26 -18.88
CA LEU A 306 -5.73 7.97 -18.74
C LEU A 306 -4.84 6.82 -19.24
N ILE A 307 -4.16 7.02 -20.39
CA ILE A 307 -3.18 6.05 -20.92
C ILE A 307 -2.01 5.91 -19.94
N SER A 308 -1.49 7.03 -19.43
CA SER A 308 -0.43 7.01 -18.41
C SER A 308 -0.89 6.30 -17.13
N ALA A 309 -2.15 6.47 -16.73
CA ALA A 309 -2.73 5.80 -15.58
C ALA A 309 -2.84 4.28 -15.78
N ALA A 310 -3.26 3.84 -16.97
CA ALA A 310 -3.31 2.43 -17.34
C ALA A 310 -1.91 1.78 -17.34
N ILE A 311 -0.95 2.41 -18.04
CA ILE A 311 0.45 1.94 -18.08
C ILE A 311 1.04 1.94 -16.67
N GLY A 312 0.84 3.02 -15.91
CA GLY A 312 1.30 3.15 -14.55
C GLY A 312 0.75 2.06 -13.63
N GLY A 313 -0.57 1.80 -13.71
CA GLY A 313 -1.22 0.71 -12.99
C GLY A 313 -0.57 -0.64 -13.32
N LEU A 314 -0.42 -0.97 -14.61
CA LEU A 314 0.18 -2.23 -15.06
C LEU A 314 1.60 -2.42 -14.48
N LEU A 315 2.43 -1.39 -14.59
CA LEU A 315 3.80 -1.41 -14.07
C LEU A 315 3.83 -1.53 -12.55
N MET A 316 2.95 -0.82 -11.83
CA MET A 316 2.82 -0.96 -10.38
C MET A 316 2.40 -2.38 -9.98
N GLY A 317 1.49 -3.02 -10.72
CA GLY A 317 1.08 -4.39 -10.47
C GLY A 317 2.24 -5.38 -10.60
N ILE A 318 2.94 -5.33 -11.74
CA ILE A 318 4.09 -6.20 -12.01
C ILE A 318 5.18 -5.94 -10.97
N GLY A 319 5.57 -4.67 -10.81
CA GLY A 319 6.62 -4.26 -9.89
C GLY A 319 6.33 -4.68 -8.45
N ALA A 320 5.11 -4.47 -7.97
CA ALA A 320 4.71 -4.85 -6.61
C ALA A 320 4.87 -6.35 -6.34
N ARG A 321 4.52 -7.21 -7.30
CA ARG A 321 4.63 -8.66 -7.10
C ARG A 321 6.09 -9.13 -7.15
N LEU A 322 6.88 -8.55 -8.05
CA LEU A 322 8.33 -8.83 -8.16
C LEU A 322 9.12 -8.33 -6.95
N SER A 323 8.67 -7.24 -6.33
CA SER A 323 9.32 -6.62 -5.17
C SER A 323 8.67 -6.93 -3.83
N PHE A 324 7.78 -7.94 -3.78
CA PHE A 324 7.12 -8.40 -2.56
C PHE A 324 6.31 -7.32 -1.81
N GLY A 325 5.79 -6.31 -2.52
CA GLY A 325 4.92 -5.30 -1.95
C GLY A 325 5.05 -3.92 -2.60
N CYS A 326 4.24 -2.98 -2.10
CA CYS A 326 4.24 -1.56 -2.46
C CYS A 326 4.80 -0.69 -1.33
N ASN A 327 4.56 0.63 -1.34
CA ASN A 327 4.96 1.53 -0.26
C ASN A 327 4.44 1.10 1.12
N ILE A 328 3.26 0.48 1.18
CA ILE A 328 2.68 -0.01 2.42
C ILE A 328 3.31 -1.34 2.82
N GLY A 329 3.18 -2.39 1.98
CA GLY A 329 3.68 -3.71 2.34
C GLY A 329 5.20 -3.80 2.41
N ALA A 330 5.90 -3.33 1.38
CA ALA A 330 7.35 -3.48 1.28
C ALA A 330 8.11 -2.41 2.05
N PHE A 331 7.81 -1.12 1.83
CA PHE A 331 8.52 -0.06 2.54
C PHE A 331 8.09 0.02 4.01
N LEU A 332 6.84 0.37 4.31
CA LEU A 332 6.39 0.53 5.69
C LEU A 332 6.42 -0.80 6.46
N GLY A 333 5.75 -1.82 5.96
CA GLY A 333 5.66 -3.14 6.59
C GLY A 333 7.04 -3.79 6.72
N GLY A 334 7.83 -3.80 5.66
CA GLY A 334 9.17 -4.40 5.66
C GLY A 334 10.13 -3.69 6.61
N THR A 335 10.27 -2.37 6.51
CA THR A 335 11.20 -1.64 7.40
C THR A 335 10.77 -1.65 8.86
N ALA A 336 9.47 -1.52 9.14
CA ALA A 336 8.95 -1.59 10.52
C ALA A 336 9.05 -3.01 11.12
N SER A 337 9.14 -4.05 10.29
CA SER A 337 9.40 -5.43 10.75
C SER A 337 10.90 -5.71 10.94
N GLY A 338 11.80 -4.78 10.57
CA GLY A 338 13.25 -5.00 10.61
C GLY A 338 13.83 -5.76 9.41
N SER A 339 13.08 -5.85 8.30
CA SER A 339 13.52 -6.47 7.06
C SER A 339 14.42 -5.53 6.25
N LEU A 340 15.60 -6.00 5.83
CA LEU A 340 16.51 -5.22 4.97
C LEU A 340 15.87 -4.95 3.59
N HIS A 341 15.02 -5.86 3.11
CA HIS A 341 14.31 -5.71 1.85
C HIS A 341 13.53 -4.38 1.75
N GLY A 342 12.94 -3.90 2.85
CA GLY A 342 12.15 -2.67 2.85
C GLY A 342 12.99 -1.42 2.58
N TRP A 343 14.25 -1.40 3.05
CA TRP A 343 15.19 -0.32 2.80
C TRP A 343 15.68 -0.31 1.36
N ILE A 344 16.00 -1.49 0.83
CA ILE A 344 16.41 -1.67 -0.57
C ILE A 344 15.26 -1.30 -1.50
N TRP A 345 14.05 -1.73 -1.17
CA TRP A 345 12.83 -1.37 -1.88
C TRP A 345 12.66 0.15 -1.94
N PHE A 346 12.83 0.85 -0.81
CA PHE A 346 12.75 2.31 -0.78
C PHE A 346 13.73 2.96 -1.75
N ALA A 347 15.01 2.57 -1.69
CA ALA A 347 16.04 3.14 -2.54
C ALA A 347 15.72 2.93 -4.03
N MET A 348 15.41 1.70 -4.42
CA MET A 348 15.15 1.36 -5.82
C MET A 348 13.84 1.95 -6.35
N ALA A 349 12.78 1.94 -5.54
CA ALA A 349 11.52 2.61 -5.90
C ALA A 349 11.70 4.13 -5.99
N PHE A 350 12.63 4.71 -5.23
CA PHE A 350 12.89 6.15 -5.30
C PHE A 350 13.64 6.50 -6.59
N VAL A 351 14.59 5.67 -7.00
CA VAL A 351 15.24 5.77 -8.32
C VAL A 351 14.21 5.62 -9.45
N GLY A 352 13.34 4.62 -9.38
CA GLY A 352 12.25 4.44 -10.34
C GLY A 352 11.32 5.66 -10.40
N THR A 353 10.99 6.22 -9.24
CA THR A 353 10.19 7.45 -9.12
C THR A 353 10.85 8.64 -9.81
N TYR A 354 12.17 8.82 -9.66
CA TYR A 354 12.91 9.89 -10.34
C TYR A 354 12.78 9.79 -11.86
N PHE A 355 13.01 8.61 -12.44
CA PHE A 355 12.85 8.41 -13.88
C PHE A 355 11.39 8.51 -14.33
N GLY A 356 10.44 8.05 -13.52
CA GLY A 356 9.01 8.19 -13.78
C GLY A 356 8.57 9.65 -13.89
N ILE A 357 9.12 10.54 -13.06
CA ILE A 357 8.86 11.99 -13.14
C ILE A 357 9.45 12.58 -14.42
N ILE A 358 10.69 12.23 -14.79
CA ILE A 358 11.28 12.73 -16.04
C ILE A 358 10.43 12.30 -17.25
N TYR A 359 9.98 11.04 -17.25
CA TYR A 359 9.17 10.52 -18.35
C TYR A 359 7.79 11.18 -18.41
N ARG A 360 7.12 11.37 -17.27
CA ARG A 360 5.79 11.99 -17.22
C ARG A 360 5.80 13.40 -17.82
N ASP A 361 6.82 14.17 -17.50
CA ASP A 361 6.96 15.55 -17.98
C ASP A 361 7.18 15.59 -19.50
N LYS A 362 7.89 14.59 -20.06
CA LYS A 362 8.10 14.44 -21.52
C LYS A 362 6.83 14.06 -22.28
N VAL A 363 5.96 13.23 -21.70
CA VAL A 363 4.72 12.79 -22.37
C VAL A 363 3.55 13.78 -22.19
N GLY A 364 3.81 14.97 -21.63
CA GLY A 364 2.79 16.00 -21.45
C GLY A 364 1.84 15.73 -20.27
N PHE A 365 2.20 14.82 -19.37
CA PHE A 365 1.47 14.60 -18.13
C PHE A 365 2.13 15.44 -17.01
N LYS A 366 1.52 16.56 -16.61
CA LYS A 366 2.08 17.46 -15.57
C LYS A 366 1.65 17.11 -14.16
#